data_AF-A0A8R1IRQ6-F1
#
_entry.id   AF-A0A8R1IRQ6-F1
#
_cell.length_a   1.000
_cell.length_b   1.000
_cell.length_c   1.000
_cell.angle_alpha   90.00
_cell.angle_beta   90.00
_cell.angle_gamma   90.00
#
_symmetry.space_group_name_H-M   'P 1'
#
loop_
_entity.id
_entity.type
_entity.pdbx_description
1 polymer ?
#
loop_
_entity_poly.entity_id
_entity_poly.type
_entity_poly.pdbx_seq_one_letter_code
_entity_poly.pdbx_strand_id
1 'polypeptide(L)'
;MSDISENIEYNLDTIQYTIPNYGFSDPYELAQYVNRIIAVGLCILVHLNVIIRLLFCNKNRVTSDYQILIIIQSAINLIACVSELVLNEIQTLNIRYLKIGHPFWQFTSTERLIYTLIMAVSSNSTQDFLMLFNLHRLIMIRRRSNLLTLYMIALPLMVIGSCMDAIESYPLILVSLCIYVYVQVI
;
A
#
# COMPACT_ATOMS: atom_id res chain seq x y z
N MET A 1 -14.22 36.27 -8.64
CA MET A 1 -13.05 36.22 -7.72
C MET A 1 -13.42 35.72 -6.32
N SER A 2 -14.72 35.50 -6.05
CA SER A 2 -15.29 34.75 -4.91
C SER A 2 -15.30 33.23 -5.12
N ASP A 3 -15.43 32.77 -6.37
CA ASP A 3 -15.68 31.34 -6.64
C ASP A 3 -14.41 30.46 -6.60
N ILE A 4 -13.23 31.07 -6.52
CA ILE A 4 -11.95 30.36 -6.38
C ILE A 4 -11.65 30.09 -4.91
N SER A 5 -12.06 30.97 -3.98
CA SER A 5 -11.84 30.72 -2.54
C SER A 5 -12.76 29.63 -1.99
N GLU A 6 -14.01 29.57 -2.47
CA GLU A 6 -14.98 28.55 -2.05
C GLU A 6 -14.60 27.13 -2.54
N ASN A 7 -14.00 27.02 -3.73
CA ASN A 7 -13.48 25.75 -4.27
C ASN A 7 -12.17 25.29 -3.61
N ILE A 8 -11.43 26.19 -2.95
CA ILE A 8 -10.25 25.82 -2.15
C ILE A 8 -10.70 25.34 -0.77
N GLU A 9 -11.72 25.98 -0.18
CA GLU A 9 -12.24 25.63 1.15
C GLU A 9 -12.89 24.23 1.16
N TYR A 10 -13.59 23.85 0.09
CA TYR A 10 -14.17 22.49 -0.05
C TYR A 10 -13.13 21.37 -0.30
N ASN A 11 -11.90 21.73 -0.69
CA ASN A 11 -10.83 20.76 -0.97
C ASN A 11 -9.85 20.59 0.21
N LEU A 12 -10.01 21.36 1.29
CA LEU A 12 -9.20 21.26 2.50
C LEU A 12 -9.75 20.23 3.50
N ASP A 13 -11.05 19.95 3.48
CA ASP A 13 -11.70 18.96 4.36
C ASP A 13 -11.35 17.50 4.04
N THR A 14 -10.72 17.25 2.90
CA THR A 14 -10.27 15.91 2.45
C THR A 14 -8.77 15.71 2.56
N ILE A 15 -7.99 16.72 2.96
CA ILE A 15 -6.54 16.60 3.10
C ILE A 15 -6.24 15.92 4.44
N GLN A 16 -6.07 14.60 4.41
CA GLN A 16 -5.59 13.85 5.56
C GLN A 16 -4.15 14.26 5.87
N TYR A 17 -3.98 15.11 6.89
CA TYR A 17 -2.66 15.50 7.36
C TYR A 17 -1.96 14.31 8.01
N THR A 18 -0.72 14.04 7.58
CA THR A 18 0.10 12.97 8.13
C THR A 18 1.00 13.50 9.25
N ILE A 19 0.71 13.10 10.48
CA ILE A 19 1.41 13.54 11.69
C ILE A 19 2.23 12.37 12.24
N PRO A 20 3.46 12.57 12.72
CA PRO A 20 4.20 11.52 13.40
C PRO A 20 3.48 11.05 14.68
N ASN A 21 3.53 9.75 14.93
CA ASN A 21 2.94 9.16 16.11
C ASN A 21 3.85 9.39 17.34
N TYR A 22 3.43 10.27 18.24
CA TYR A 22 4.11 10.50 19.53
C TYR A 22 3.46 9.75 20.71
N GLY A 23 2.40 8.98 20.46
CA GLY A 23 1.65 8.28 21.48
C GLY A 23 0.16 8.14 21.17
N PHE A 24 -0.50 7.31 21.97
CA PHE A 24 -1.92 7.03 21.84
C PHE A 24 -2.73 8.00 22.69
N SER A 25 -3.69 8.69 22.09
CA SER A 25 -4.55 9.64 22.80
C SER A 25 -5.68 8.95 23.56
N ASP A 26 -6.10 7.78 23.09
CA ASP A 26 -7.30 7.10 23.53
C ASP A 26 -7.17 5.56 23.35
N PRO A 27 -8.02 4.76 24.03
CA PRO A 27 -7.92 3.30 23.96
C PRO A 27 -8.29 2.72 22.58
N TYR A 28 -9.04 3.44 21.73
CA TYR A 28 -9.39 2.96 20.40
C TYR A 28 -8.20 3.06 19.44
N GLU A 29 -7.38 4.13 19.53
CA GLU A 29 -6.11 4.20 18.79
C GLU A 29 -5.16 3.06 19.18
N LEU A 30 -5.08 2.72 20.47
CA LEU A 30 -4.27 1.58 20.93
C LEU A 30 -4.81 0.25 20.37
N ALA A 31 -6.13 0.06 20.40
CA ALA A 31 -6.77 -1.14 19.85
C ALA A 31 -6.54 -1.25 18.33
N GLN A 32 -6.65 -0.14 17.59
CA GLN A 32 -6.36 -0.09 16.16
C GLN A 32 -4.90 -0.44 15.87
N TYR A 33 -3.97 0.16 16.62
CA TYR A 33 -2.54 -0.10 16.49
C TYR A 33 -2.20 -1.58 16.72
N VAL A 34 -2.72 -2.18 17.80
CA VAL A 34 -2.50 -3.60 18.11
C VAL A 34 -3.13 -4.49 17.05
N ASN A 35 -4.37 -4.19 16.65
CA ASN A 35 -5.06 -4.94 15.60
C ASN A 35 -4.29 -4.90 14.28
N ARG A 36 -3.74 -3.74 13.90
CA ARG A 36 -2.95 -3.59 12.68
C ARG A 36 -1.66 -4.41 12.74
N ILE A 37 -0.92 -4.38 13.85
CA ILE A 37 0.27 -5.23 14.04
C ILE A 37 -0.08 -6.71 13.90
N ILE A 38 -1.16 -7.16 14.54
CA ILE A 38 -1.59 -8.57 14.48
C ILE A 38 -2.01 -8.94 13.05
N ALA A 39 -2.85 -8.13 12.41
CA ALA A 39 -3.35 -8.38 11.06
C ALA A 39 -2.21 -8.43 10.04
N VAL A 40 -1.29 -7.46 10.07
CA VAL A 40 -0.13 -7.39 9.19
C VAL A 40 0.86 -8.51 9.50
N GLY A 41 1.08 -8.86 10.77
CA GLY A 41 1.89 -10.01 11.17
C GLY A 41 1.35 -11.34 10.61
N LEU A 42 0.03 -11.54 10.69
CA LEU A 42 -0.63 -12.70 10.08
C LEU A 42 -0.56 -12.67 8.54
N CYS A 43 -0.71 -11.49 7.91
CA CYS A 43 -0.50 -11.32 6.46
C CYS A 43 0.89 -11.84 6.04
N ILE A 44 1.94 -11.38 6.72
CA ILE A 44 3.33 -11.76 6.45
C ILE A 44 3.51 -13.28 6.61
N LEU A 45 3.00 -13.85 7.69
CA LEU A 45 3.09 -15.30 7.95
C LEU A 45 2.42 -16.13 6.84
N VAL A 46 1.24 -15.71 6.38
CA VAL A 46 0.52 -16.40 5.31
C VAL A 46 1.31 -16.34 4.00
N HIS A 47 1.78 -15.15 3.60
CA HIS A 47 2.52 -15.00 2.34
C HIS A 47 3.89 -15.70 2.38
N LEU A 48 4.61 -15.66 3.50
CA LEU A 48 5.83 -16.45 3.69
C LEU A 48 5.56 -17.95 3.56
N ASN A 49 4.50 -18.46 4.19
CA ASN A 49 4.16 -19.87 4.11
C ASN A 49 3.83 -20.30 2.67
N VAL A 50 3.09 -19.47 1.92
CA VAL A 50 2.79 -19.72 0.49
C VAL A 50 4.09 -19.78 -0.33
N ILE A 51 4.98 -18.81 -0.15
CA ILE A 51 6.28 -18.76 -0.86
C ILE A 51 7.12 -19.98 -0.51
N ILE A 52 7.27 -20.29 0.79
CA ILE A 52 8.07 -21.43 1.26
C ILE A 52 7.55 -22.73 0.67
N ARG A 53 6.22 -22.94 0.70
CA ARG A 53 5.60 -24.16 0.21
C ARG A 53 5.74 -24.33 -1.31
N LEU A 54 5.62 -23.25 -2.07
CA LEU A 54 5.68 -23.28 -3.53
C LEU A 54 7.11 -23.31 -4.09
N LEU A 55 8.08 -22.68 -3.41
CA LEU A 55 9.49 -22.66 -3.84
C LEU A 55 10.29 -23.83 -3.30
N PHE A 56 10.15 -24.16 -2.01
CA PHE A 56 11.05 -25.12 -1.34
C PHE A 56 10.40 -26.48 -1.11
N CYS A 57 9.11 -26.53 -0.78
CA CYS A 57 8.42 -27.80 -0.50
C CYS A 57 7.75 -28.43 -1.73
N ASN A 58 7.75 -27.74 -2.87
CA ASN A 58 7.14 -28.24 -4.09
C ASN A 58 8.01 -29.35 -4.69
N LYS A 59 7.54 -30.59 -4.60
CA LYS A 59 8.22 -31.76 -5.19
C LYS A 59 8.09 -31.85 -6.71
N ASN A 60 7.29 -30.98 -7.33
CA ASN A 60 7.16 -30.97 -8.78
C ASN A 60 8.42 -30.35 -9.42
N ARG A 61 8.97 -31.04 -10.42
CA ARG A 61 10.22 -30.65 -11.11
C ARG A 61 10.08 -29.35 -11.93
N VAL A 62 8.85 -28.93 -12.23
CA VAL A 62 8.56 -27.73 -13.04
C VAL A 62 7.43 -26.95 -12.38
N THR A 63 7.68 -25.67 -12.10
CA THR A 63 6.71 -24.72 -11.54
C THR A 63 5.76 -24.29 -12.65
N SER A 64 4.45 -24.42 -12.45
CA SER A 64 3.45 -23.96 -13.42
C SER A 64 3.42 -22.43 -13.49
N ASP A 65 3.13 -21.85 -14.67
CA ASP A 65 2.92 -20.40 -14.85
C ASP A 65 1.97 -19.82 -13.79
N TYR A 66 0.95 -20.58 -13.40
CA TYR A 66 0.02 -20.21 -12.34
C TYR A 66 0.69 -20.09 -10.96
N GLN A 67 1.59 -21.01 -10.64
CA GLN A 67 2.35 -21.00 -9.39
C GLN A 67 3.36 -19.85 -9.36
N ILE A 68 4.00 -19.54 -10.50
CA ILE A 68 4.93 -18.41 -10.64
C ILE A 68 4.21 -17.10 -10.33
N LEU A 69 3.01 -16.91 -10.88
CA LEU A 69 2.20 -15.73 -10.57
C LEU A 69 1.91 -15.63 -9.07
N ILE A 70 1.47 -16.73 -8.43
CA ILE A 70 1.18 -16.74 -6.98
C ILE A 70 2.39 -16.34 -6.16
N ILE A 71 3.59 -16.79 -6.56
CA ILE A 71 4.84 -16.44 -5.88
C ILE A 71 5.12 -14.95 -6.04
N ILE A 72 5.02 -14.40 -7.27
CA ILE A 72 5.24 -12.97 -7.53
C ILE A 72 4.28 -12.11 -6.69
N GLN A 73 3.00 -12.46 -6.68
CA GLN A 73 2.01 -11.74 -5.88
C GLN A 73 2.27 -11.80 -4.39
N SER A 74 2.62 -12.99 -3.90
CA SER A 74 2.93 -13.15 -2.48
C SER A 74 4.18 -12.36 -2.09
N ALA A 75 5.15 -12.22 -2.99
CA ALA A 75 6.33 -11.38 -2.76
C ALA A 75 5.99 -9.89 -2.73
N ILE A 76 5.14 -9.41 -3.65
CA ILE A 76 4.68 -8.01 -3.65
C ILE A 76 3.87 -7.70 -2.40
N ASN A 77 2.95 -8.59 -2.02
CA ASN A 77 2.17 -8.44 -0.79
C ASN A 77 3.05 -8.48 0.46
N LEU A 78 4.15 -9.24 0.45
CA LEU A 78 5.12 -9.23 1.54
C LEU A 78 5.78 -7.86 1.67
N ILE A 79 6.20 -7.28 0.55
CA ILE A 79 6.78 -5.92 0.52
C ILE A 79 5.77 -4.90 1.03
N ALA A 80 4.52 -4.97 0.56
CA ALA A 80 3.42 -4.11 1.01
C ALA A 80 3.18 -4.24 2.53
N CYS A 81 3.02 -5.47 3.04
CA CYS A 81 2.78 -5.73 4.45
C CYS A 81 4.00 -5.30 5.32
N VAL A 82 5.24 -5.41 4.83
CA VAL A 82 6.42 -4.88 5.55
C VAL A 82 6.40 -3.35 5.60
N SER A 83 6.14 -2.68 4.48
CA SER A 83 6.04 -1.21 4.45
C SER A 83 4.87 -0.70 5.30
N GLU A 84 3.75 -1.42 5.30
CA GLU A 84 2.61 -1.14 6.17
C GLU A 84 2.93 -1.34 7.64
N LEU A 85 3.71 -2.37 7.99
CA LEU A 85 4.16 -2.59 9.35
C LEU A 85 5.07 -1.45 9.83
N VAL A 86 5.96 -0.94 8.97
CA VAL A 86 6.88 0.17 9.30
C VAL A 86 6.12 1.48 9.51
N LEU A 87 5.17 1.79 8.64
CA LEU A 87 4.38 3.02 8.71
C LEU A 87 3.26 2.95 9.74
N ASN A 88 2.72 1.77 9.99
CA ASN A 88 1.68 1.46 10.97
C ASN A 88 0.67 2.59 11.22
N GLU A 89 -0.08 2.96 10.19
CA GLU A 89 -0.88 4.18 10.26
C GLU A 89 -2.09 3.97 11.18
N ILE A 90 -2.40 5.00 11.96
CA ILE A 90 -3.54 5.02 12.87
C ILE A 90 -4.44 6.16 12.43
N GLN A 91 -5.71 5.84 12.20
CA GLN A 91 -6.72 6.83 11.87
C GLN A 91 -7.34 7.36 13.16
N THR A 92 -7.29 8.66 13.37
CA THR A 92 -7.88 9.26 14.57
C THR A 92 -9.41 9.31 14.46
N LEU A 93 -10.10 9.27 15.61
CA LEU A 93 -11.58 9.26 15.72
C LEU A 93 -12.29 10.41 14.98
N ASN A 94 -11.59 11.52 14.72
CA ASN A 94 -12.13 12.66 13.99
C ASN A 94 -11.87 12.59 12.48
N ILE A 95 -11.16 11.58 11.96
CA ILE A 95 -10.78 11.35 10.54
C ILE A 95 -9.92 12.49 9.92
N ARG A 96 -9.77 13.61 10.62
CA ARG A 96 -9.08 14.82 10.14
C ARG A 96 -7.58 14.65 9.93
N TYR A 97 -6.94 13.71 10.62
CA TYR A 97 -5.51 13.47 10.47
C TYR A 97 -5.13 12.02 10.76
N LEU A 98 -4.09 11.58 10.04
CA LEU A 98 -3.51 10.24 10.09
C LEU A 98 -2.22 10.29 10.91
N LYS A 99 -2.11 9.46 11.93
CA LYS A 99 -0.83 9.27 12.64
C LYS A 99 -0.02 8.20 11.92
N ILE A 100 1.22 8.50 11.56
CA ILE A 100 2.14 7.57 10.92
C ILE A 100 3.28 7.24 11.87
N GLY A 101 3.59 5.95 11.95
CA GLY A 101 4.77 5.39 12.58
C GLY A 101 4.49 4.79 13.95
N HIS A 102 5.56 4.26 14.53
CA HIS A 102 5.51 3.72 15.88
C HIS A 102 5.81 4.81 16.91
N PRO A 103 5.17 4.80 18.09
CA PRO A 103 5.46 5.78 19.15
C PRO A 103 6.94 5.82 19.55
N PHE A 104 7.63 4.68 19.42
CA PHE A 104 9.04 4.51 19.78
C PHE A 104 10.01 4.74 18.61
N TRP A 105 9.54 4.87 17.37
CA TRP A 105 10.38 5.06 16.19
C TRP A 105 9.96 6.33 15.44
N GLN A 106 10.73 7.39 15.63
CA GLN A 106 10.55 8.65 14.92
C GLN A 106 11.30 8.60 13.57
N PHE A 107 10.55 8.61 12.47
CA PHE A 107 11.12 8.64 11.13
C PHE A 107 11.63 10.04 10.78
N THR A 108 12.72 10.09 10.03
CA THR A 108 13.08 11.33 9.31
C THR A 108 12.03 11.63 8.23
N SER A 109 11.91 12.89 7.85
CA SER A 109 10.98 13.33 6.81
C SER A 109 11.16 12.58 5.48
N THR A 110 12.40 12.23 5.13
CA THR A 110 12.74 11.49 3.91
C THR A 110 12.35 10.02 4.01
N GLU A 111 12.62 9.35 5.14
CA GLU A 111 12.20 7.97 5.37
C GLU A 111 10.69 7.83 5.32
N ARG A 112 9.97 8.77 5.95
CA ARG A 112 8.51 8.80 5.91
C ARG A 112 7.98 8.89 4.48
N LEU A 113 8.54 9.79 3.67
CA LEU A 113 8.15 9.93 2.26
C LEU A 113 8.42 8.65 1.46
N ILE A 114 9.61 8.04 1.63
CA ILE A 114 9.97 6.81 0.93
C ILE A 114 9.02 5.67 1.33
N TYR A 115 8.80 5.45 2.63
CA TYR A 115 7.94 4.36 3.06
C TYR A 115 6.49 4.58 2.61
N THR A 116 5.94 5.80 2.72
CA THR A 116 4.55 6.08 2.30
C THR A 116 4.38 5.87 0.80
N LEU A 117 5.36 6.27 -0.01
CA LEU A 117 5.34 6.02 -1.45
C LEU A 117 5.42 4.53 -1.76
N ILE A 118 6.29 3.78 -1.09
CA ILE A 118 6.39 2.32 -1.26
C ILE A 118 5.06 1.65 -0.87
N MET A 119 4.44 2.04 0.24
CA MET A 119 3.16 1.48 0.68
C MET A 119 2.05 1.77 -0.33
N ALA A 120 1.89 3.02 -0.77
CA ALA A 120 0.85 3.41 -1.72
C ALA A 120 0.97 2.62 -3.04
N VAL A 121 2.18 2.60 -3.61
CA VAL A 121 2.47 1.86 -4.86
C VAL A 121 2.28 0.36 -4.67
N SER A 122 2.73 -0.21 -3.54
CA SER A 122 2.63 -1.66 -3.30
C SER A 122 1.19 -2.12 -2.99
N SER A 123 0.41 -1.29 -2.29
CA SER A 123 -1.00 -1.53 -2.00
C SER A 123 -1.83 -1.57 -3.29
N ASN A 124 -1.65 -0.58 -4.16
CA ASN A 124 -2.36 -0.54 -5.44
C ASN A 124 -1.89 -1.65 -6.39
N SER A 125 -0.59 -1.90 -6.44
CA SER A 125 -0.02 -3.05 -7.20
C SER A 125 -0.64 -4.38 -6.75
N THR A 126 -0.87 -4.57 -5.45
CA THR A 126 -1.51 -5.79 -4.91
C THR A 126 -2.90 -5.99 -5.50
N GLN A 127 -3.70 -4.92 -5.63
CA GLN A 127 -5.04 -4.97 -6.21
C GLN A 127 -4.98 -5.30 -7.71
N ASP A 128 -4.05 -4.69 -8.44
CA ASP A 128 -3.85 -4.93 -9.87
C ASP A 128 -3.48 -6.38 -10.17
N PHE A 129 -2.56 -6.97 -9.39
CA PHE A 129 -2.23 -8.38 -9.55
C PHE A 129 -3.39 -9.30 -9.14
N LEU A 130 -4.19 -8.94 -8.12
CA LEU A 130 -5.40 -9.70 -7.77
C LEU A 130 -6.40 -9.71 -8.93
N MET A 131 -6.57 -8.56 -9.59
CA MET A 131 -7.36 -8.46 -10.82
C MET A 131 -6.75 -9.33 -11.94
N LEU A 132 -5.43 -9.30 -12.13
CA LEU A 132 -4.73 -10.14 -13.11
C LEU A 132 -4.95 -11.63 -12.84
N PHE A 133 -4.97 -12.09 -11.58
CA PHE A 133 -5.32 -13.48 -11.25
C PHE A 133 -6.74 -13.84 -11.61
N ASN A 134 -7.68 -12.98 -11.25
CA ASN A 134 -9.09 -13.21 -11.53
C ASN A 134 -9.31 -13.31 -13.04
N LEU A 135 -8.63 -12.46 -13.80
CA LEU A 135 -8.66 -12.46 -15.26
C LEU A 135 -7.95 -13.69 -15.87
N HIS A 136 -6.80 -14.08 -15.32
CA HIS A 136 -6.08 -15.31 -15.70
C HIS A 136 -6.95 -16.56 -15.51
N ARG A 137 -7.63 -16.68 -14.37
CA ARG A 137 -8.58 -17.78 -14.10
C ARG A 137 -9.76 -17.76 -15.08
N LEU A 138 -10.34 -16.59 -15.33
CA LEU A 138 -11.47 -16.45 -16.26
C LEU A 138 -11.11 -16.92 -17.68
N ILE A 139 -9.92 -16.56 -18.17
CA ILE A 139 -9.47 -16.94 -19.52
C ILE A 139 -9.13 -18.43 -19.60
N MET A 140 -8.46 -18.98 -18.59
CA MET A 140 -8.23 -20.42 -18.48
C MET A 140 -9.53 -21.23 -18.56
N ILE A 141 -10.61 -20.75 -17.96
CA ILE A 141 -11.94 -21.39 -17.99
C ILE A 141 -12.64 -21.18 -19.35
N ARG A 142 -12.55 -19.99 -19.93
CA ARG A 142 -13.32 -19.61 -21.14
C ARG A 142 -12.68 -20.11 -22.44
N ARG A 143 -11.39 -19.83 -22.69
CA ARG A 143 -10.63 -20.24 -23.89
C ARG A 143 -9.13 -20.20 -23.61
N ARG A 144 -8.47 -21.35 -23.72
CA ARG A 144 -7.03 -21.57 -23.43
C ARG A 144 -6.04 -20.76 -24.30
N SER A 145 -6.44 -20.18 -25.43
CA SER A 145 -5.50 -19.82 -26.50
C SER A 145 -4.86 -18.43 -26.43
N ASN A 146 -5.37 -17.47 -25.64
CA ASN A 146 -4.95 -16.06 -25.75
C ASN A 146 -4.34 -15.47 -24.46
N LEU A 147 -3.77 -16.30 -23.58
CA LEU A 147 -3.14 -15.83 -22.34
C LEU A 147 -1.98 -14.85 -22.60
N LEU A 148 -1.18 -15.08 -23.64
CA LEU A 148 -0.04 -14.21 -23.97
C LEU A 148 -0.50 -12.78 -24.31
N THR A 149 -1.53 -12.64 -25.15
CA THR A 149 -2.08 -11.34 -25.53
C THR A 149 -2.64 -10.58 -24.34
N LEU A 150 -3.25 -11.29 -23.38
CA LEU A 150 -3.70 -10.69 -22.13
C LEU A 150 -2.52 -10.07 -21.37
N TYR A 151 -1.46 -10.83 -21.13
CA TYR A 151 -0.29 -10.34 -20.40
C TYR A 151 0.39 -9.18 -21.09
N MET A 152 0.45 -9.20 -22.43
CA MET A 152 1.03 -8.11 -23.22
C MET A 152 0.26 -6.79 -23.08
N ILE A 153 -1.04 -6.83 -22.74
CA ILE A 153 -1.85 -5.63 -22.51
C ILE A 153 -1.88 -5.26 -21.03
N ALA A 154 -2.06 -6.26 -20.16
CA ALA A 154 -2.25 -6.05 -18.74
C ALA A 154 -0.96 -5.57 -18.04
N LEU A 155 0.21 -6.15 -18.36
CA LEU A 155 1.46 -5.78 -17.71
C LEU A 155 1.85 -4.31 -17.96
N PRO A 156 1.81 -3.77 -19.20
CA PRO A 156 2.05 -2.34 -19.41
C PRO A 156 1.04 -1.45 -18.69
N LEU A 157 -0.23 -1.85 -18.67
CA LEU A 157 -1.28 -1.08 -18.00
C LEU A 157 -1.05 -1.00 -16.48
N MET A 158 -0.62 -2.10 -15.86
CA MET A 158 -0.26 -2.14 -14.44
C MET A 158 0.95 -1.26 -14.13
N VAL A 159 1.97 -1.27 -15.00
CA VAL A 159 3.15 -0.39 -14.85
C VAL A 159 2.75 1.08 -14.96
N ILE A 160 1.89 1.42 -15.94
CA ILE A 160 1.38 2.78 -16.10
C ILE A 160 0.57 3.20 -14.87
N GLY A 161 -0.34 2.34 -14.38
CA GLY A 161 -1.11 2.58 -13.16
C GLY A 161 -0.21 2.86 -11.95
N SER A 162 0.77 1.99 -11.70
CA SER A 162 1.73 2.16 -10.61
C SER A 162 2.54 3.46 -10.72
N CYS A 163 2.91 3.87 -11.95
CA CYS A 163 3.59 5.14 -12.19
C CYS A 163 2.67 6.34 -11.91
N MET A 164 1.41 6.27 -12.33
CA MET A 164 0.42 7.33 -12.07
C MET A 164 0.15 7.49 -10.57
N ASP A 165 0.02 6.37 -9.85
CA ASP A 165 -0.19 6.37 -8.40
C ASP A 165 0.98 7.00 -7.64
N ALA A 166 2.21 6.73 -8.09
CA ALA A 166 3.40 7.34 -7.54
C ALA A 166 3.42 8.87 -7.79
N ILE A 167 3.00 9.31 -8.99
CA ILE A 167 2.92 10.72 -9.35
C ILE A 167 1.83 11.45 -8.56
N GLU A 168 0.69 10.82 -8.30
CA GLU A 168 -0.41 11.40 -7.53
C GLU A 168 -0.09 11.47 -6.03
N SER A 169 0.56 10.43 -5.51
CA SER A 169 0.95 10.36 -4.09
C SER A 169 2.06 11.35 -3.74
N TYR A 170 3.00 11.61 -4.64
CA TYR A 170 4.17 12.46 -4.39
C TYR A 170 3.84 13.91 -3.95
N PRO A 171 2.98 14.70 -4.65
CA PRO A 171 2.65 16.07 -4.24
C PRO A 171 1.80 16.12 -2.97
N LEU A 172 0.89 15.16 -2.75
CA LEU A 172 0.08 15.04 -1.52
C LEU A 172 0.98 14.85 -0.28
N ILE A 173 2.00 14.01 -0.40
CA ILE A 173 2.98 13.77 0.66
C ILE A 173 3.91 14.98 0.85
N LEU A 174 4.35 15.64 -0.23
CA LEU A 174 5.22 16.81 -0.17
C LEU A 174 4.52 18.02 0.48
N VAL A 175 3.24 18.26 0.16
CA VAL A 175 2.41 19.30 0.80
C VAL A 175 2.24 19.01 2.29
N SER A 176 1.98 17.75 2.66
CA SER A 176 1.90 17.31 4.07
C SER A 176 3.22 17.52 4.82
N LEU A 177 4.36 17.36 4.13
CA LEU A 177 5.69 17.57 4.70
C LEU A 177 6.02 19.07 4.88
N CYS A 178 5.68 19.91 3.91
CA CYS A 178 5.89 21.37 3.97
C CYS A 178 5.08 22.01 5.11
N ILE A 179 3.83 21.58 5.30
CA ILE A 179 2.98 22.08 6.39
C ILE A 179 3.54 21.67 7.76
N TYR A 180 4.05 20.44 7.89
CA TYR A 180 4.70 19.98 9.13
C TYR A 180 5.93 20.81 9.50
N VAL A 181 6.80 21.14 8.52
CA VAL A 181 7.96 22.01 8.75
C VAL A 181 7.52 23.42 9.13
N TYR A 182 6.45 23.95 8.53
CA TYR A 182 5.93 25.27 8.85
C TYR A 182 5.37 25.36 10.29
N VAL A 183 4.70 24.30 10.76
CA VAL A 183 4.15 24.21 12.13
C VAL A 183 5.23 24.02 13.20
N GLN A 184 6.39 23.41 12.89
CA GLN A 184 7.50 23.30 13.84
C GLN A 184 8.35 24.57 13.98
N VAL A 185 8.24 25.51 13.02
CA VAL A 185 9.03 26.75 12.98
C VAL A 185 8.31 27.94 13.64
N ILE A 186 7.04 27.77 14.03
CA ILE A 186 6.23 28.73 14.79
C ILE A 186 6.10 28.24 16.23
#